data_AF-A0A830CIM2-F1
#
_entry.id   AF-A0A830CIM2-F1
#
_cell.length_a   1.000
_cell.length_b   1.000
_cell.length_c   1.000
_cell.angle_alpha   90.00
_cell.angle_beta   90.00
_cell.angle_gamma   90.00
#
_symmetry.space_group_name_H-M   'P 1'
#
loop_
_entity.id
_entity.type
_entity.pdbx_description
1 polymer ?
#
loop_
_entity_poly.entity_id
_entity_poly.type
_entity_poly.pdbx_seq_one_letter_code
_entity_poly.pdbx_strand_id
1 'polypeptide(L)'
;MRGLMSDHQGQMIYLLIQSNLREGLSLTKYIISFYGARKGVVDIAVRTPDAGYLMRRLFEVVQPIVVREQIVAPSVVFSVSPRLIQGAYKPFK
;
A
#
# COMPACT_ATOMS: atom_id res chain seq x y z
N MET A 1 -2.30 13.76 -22.73
CA MET A 1 -3.15 12.57 -22.67
C MET A 1 -3.22 12.03 -21.25
N ARG A 2 -4.42 11.66 -20.74
CA ARG A 2 -4.58 10.93 -19.46
C ARG A 2 -4.65 9.42 -19.63
N GLY A 3 -4.95 8.92 -20.83
CA GLY A 3 -4.94 7.49 -21.14
C GLY A 3 -6.28 6.80 -20.91
N LEU A 4 -6.23 5.50 -20.61
CA LEU A 4 -7.40 4.67 -20.31
C LEU A 4 -7.78 4.79 -18.84
N MET A 5 -9.07 4.71 -18.57
CA MET A 5 -9.64 4.79 -17.23
C MET A 5 -10.36 3.50 -16.89
N SER A 6 -10.40 3.18 -15.60
CA SER A 6 -11.14 2.02 -15.08
C SER A 6 -12.53 2.43 -14.63
N ASP A 7 -13.48 1.55 -14.84
CA ASP A 7 -14.82 1.66 -14.29
C ASP A 7 -14.84 1.34 -12.78
N HIS A 8 -15.93 1.64 -12.09
CA HIS A 8 -16.14 1.27 -10.69
C HIS A 8 -16.02 -0.25 -10.44
N GLN A 9 -16.30 -1.08 -11.44
CA GLN A 9 -16.07 -2.54 -11.39
C GLN A 9 -14.60 -2.94 -11.62
N GLY A 10 -13.70 -2.00 -11.93
CA GLY A 10 -12.30 -2.27 -12.23
C GLY A 10 -12.03 -2.74 -13.66
N GLN A 11 -13.05 -2.81 -14.52
CA GLN A 11 -12.87 -3.08 -15.94
C GLN A 11 -12.28 -1.86 -16.67
N MET A 12 -11.47 -2.10 -17.69
CA MET A 12 -10.91 -1.04 -18.51
C MET A 12 -11.96 -0.49 -19.47
N ILE A 13 -12.21 0.81 -19.42
CA ILE A 13 -13.11 1.49 -20.34
C ILE A 13 -12.34 1.77 -21.63
N TYR A 14 -12.83 1.27 -22.77
CA TYR A 14 -12.17 1.42 -24.08
C TYR A 14 -12.17 2.85 -24.66
N LEU A 15 -12.73 3.83 -23.94
CA LEU A 15 -12.69 5.25 -24.30
C LEU A 15 -11.37 5.89 -23.82
N LEU A 16 -10.53 6.26 -24.78
CA LEU A 16 -9.24 6.87 -24.51
C LEU A 16 -9.36 8.38 -24.29
N ILE A 17 -8.85 8.89 -23.15
CA ILE A 17 -8.83 10.33 -22.86
C ILE A 17 -7.55 10.94 -23.44
N GLN A 18 -7.66 11.41 -24.69
CA GLN A 18 -6.56 12.07 -25.41
C GLN A 18 -6.18 13.44 -24.83
N SER A 19 -7.13 14.18 -24.23
CA SER A 19 -6.90 15.52 -23.70
C SER A 19 -6.13 15.53 -22.38
N ASN A 20 -5.41 16.63 -22.13
CA ASN A 20 -4.69 16.89 -20.88
C ASN A 20 -5.54 17.66 -19.86
N LEU A 21 -5.13 17.65 -18.59
CA LEU A 21 -5.71 18.54 -17.56
C LEU A 21 -5.45 20.03 -17.88
N ARG A 22 -4.34 20.34 -18.58
CA ARG A 22 -4.01 21.71 -19.02
C ARG A 22 -4.92 22.23 -20.15
N GLU A 23 -5.34 21.35 -21.05
CA GLU A 23 -6.23 21.67 -22.18
C GLU A 23 -7.71 21.64 -21.78
N GLY A 24 -8.03 21.11 -20.60
CA GLY A 24 -9.38 20.89 -20.14
C GLY A 24 -9.98 19.55 -20.60
N LEU A 25 -11.02 19.12 -19.90
CA LEU A 25 -11.77 17.91 -20.22
C LEU A 25 -13.23 18.25 -20.51
N SER A 26 -13.78 17.64 -21.56
CA SER A 26 -15.23 17.60 -21.75
C SER A 26 -15.91 16.88 -20.58
N LEU A 27 -17.15 17.26 -20.29
CA LEU A 27 -17.95 16.73 -19.18
C LEU A 27 -17.90 15.19 -19.10
N THR A 28 -18.10 14.50 -20.22
CA THR A 28 -18.07 13.04 -20.28
C THR A 28 -16.72 12.47 -19.86
N LYS A 29 -15.61 13.05 -20.36
CA LYS A 29 -14.25 12.62 -20.02
C LYS A 29 -13.90 12.92 -18.56
N TYR A 30 -14.42 14.01 -18.01
CA TYR A 30 -14.26 14.35 -16.60
C TYR A 30 -14.99 13.35 -15.69
N ILE A 31 -16.24 13.01 -16.00
CA ILE A 31 -17.03 12.03 -15.23
C ILE A 31 -16.38 10.64 -15.28
N ILE A 32 -15.95 10.19 -16.46
CA ILE A 32 -15.24 8.90 -16.61
C ILE A 32 -13.96 8.87 -15.77
N SER A 33 -13.22 9.97 -15.73
CA SER A 33 -12.02 10.09 -14.89
C SER A 33 -12.32 10.08 -13.38
N PHE A 34 -13.55 10.40 -12.98
CA PHE A 34 -13.93 10.50 -11.57
C PHE A 34 -14.26 9.14 -10.94
N TYR A 35 -14.78 8.17 -11.70
CA TYR A 35 -15.14 6.85 -11.17
C TYR A 35 -13.96 6.14 -10.48
N GLY A 36 -12.80 6.10 -11.16
CA GLY A 36 -11.58 5.52 -10.58
C GLY A 36 -11.07 6.29 -9.37
N ALA A 37 -11.12 7.62 -9.40
CA ALA A 37 -10.69 8.47 -8.29
C ALA A 37 -11.57 8.27 -7.05
N ARG A 38 -12.90 8.27 -7.22
CA ARG A 38 -13.85 8.03 -6.12
C ARG A 38 -13.68 6.65 -5.51
N LYS A 39 -13.53 5.61 -6.34
CA LYS A 39 -13.26 4.26 -5.86
C LYS A 39 -11.97 4.19 -5.05
N GLY A 40 -10.88 4.81 -5.54
CA GLY A 40 -9.63 4.88 -4.81
C GLY A 40 -9.76 5.54 -3.43
N VAL A 41 -10.48 6.66 -3.33
CA VAL A 41 -10.73 7.33 -2.03
C VAL A 41 -11.54 6.44 -1.09
N VAL A 42 -12.59 5.79 -1.59
CA VAL A 42 -13.42 4.88 -0.79
C VAL A 42 -12.61 3.67 -0.33
N ASP A 43 -11.83 3.06 -1.22
CA ASP A 43 -10.98 1.91 -0.90
C ASP A 43 -9.93 2.25 0.15
N ILE A 44 -9.34 3.45 0.07
CA ILE A 44 -8.43 3.96 1.10
C ILE A 44 -9.18 4.09 2.44
N ALA A 45 -10.35 4.72 2.45
CA ALA A 45 -11.13 4.90 3.67
C ALA A 45 -11.54 3.57 4.31
N VAL A 46 -11.94 2.58 3.52
CA VAL A 46 -12.35 1.25 3.99
C VAL A 46 -11.15 0.43 4.48
N ARG A 47 -9.99 0.52 3.83
CA ARG A 47 -8.79 -0.27 4.21
C ARG A 47 -8.00 0.35 5.38
N THR A 48 -8.16 1.64 5.64
CA THR A 48 -7.49 2.33 6.75
C THR A 48 -7.74 1.68 8.13
N PRO A 49 -8.99 1.37 8.53
CA PRO A 49 -9.24 0.70 9.81
C PRO A 49 -8.64 -0.71 9.88
N ASP A 50 -8.59 -1.47 8.78
CA ASP A 50 -8.01 -2.82 8.77
C ASP A 50 -6.52 -2.79 9.12
N ALA A 51 -5.78 -1.82 8.56
CA ALA A 51 -4.37 -1.61 8.88
C ALA A 51 -4.18 -1.21 10.35
N GLY A 52 -5.04 -0.33 10.87
CA GLY A 52 -5.01 0.08 12.28
C GLY A 52 -5.33 -1.09 13.22
N TYR A 53 -6.29 -1.93 12.86
CA TYR A 53 -6.66 -3.11 13.61
C TYR A 53 -5.54 -4.14 13.67
N LEU A 54 -4.87 -4.37 12.54
CA LEU A 54 -3.71 -5.25 12.46
C LEU A 54 -2.58 -4.76 13.37
N MET A 55 -2.25 -3.47 13.33
CA MET A 55 -1.21 -2.89 14.19
C MET A 55 -1.56 -3.03 15.68
N ARG A 56 -2.82 -2.83 16.06
CA ARG A 56 -3.27 -3.01 17.44
C ARG A 56 -3.08 -4.46 17.91
N ARG A 57 -3.53 -5.43 17.10
CA ARG A 57 -3.36 -6.86 17.42
C ARG A 57 -1.88 -7.25 17.53
N LEU A 58 -1.04 -6.78 16.60
CA LEU A 58 0.39 -7.06 16.64
C LEU A 58 1.04 -6.46 17.89
N PHE A 59 0.67 -5.22 18.24
CA PHE A 59 1.16 -4.56 19.45
C PHE A 59 0.77 -5.32 20.71
N GLU A 60 -0.48 -5.77 20.82
CA GLU A 60 -0.97 -6.56 21.96
C GLU A 60 -0.16 -7.86 22.16
N VAL A 61 0.28 -8.52 21.08
CA VAL A 61 1.11 -9.74 21.13
C VAL A 61 2.57 -9.45 21.50
N VAL A 62 3.13 -8.35 21.00
CA VAL A 62 4.55 -8.00 21.21
C VAL A 62 4.79 -7.28 22.54
N GLN A 63 3.77 -6.68 23.14
CA GLN A 63 3.86 -5.91 24.38
C GLN A 63 4.63 -6.58 25.55
N PRO A 64 4.50 -7.90 25.83
CA PRO A 64 5.26 -8.52 26.91
C PRO A 64 6.74 -8.79 26.59
N ILE A 65 7.19 -8.57 25.34
CA ILE A 65 8.56 -8.84 24.91
C ILE A 65 9.47 -7.69 25.35
N VAL A 66 10.27 -7.93 26.40
CA VAL A 66 11.28 -6.99 26.90
C VAL A 66 12.65 -7.68 26.88
N VAL A 67 13.63 -7.08 26.21
CA VAL A 67 15.02 -7.57 26.22
C VAL A 67 15.64 -7.23 27.58
N ARG A 68 15.91 -8.25 28.41
CA ARG A 68 16.48 -8.08 29.75
C ARG A 68 17.98 -8.34 29.82
N GLU A 69 18.52 -9.13 28.91
CA GLU A 69 19.92 -9.56 28.91
C GLU A 69 20.55 -9.31 27.53
N GLN A 70 21.80 -8.81 27.51
CA GLN A 70 22.48 -8.43 26.28
C GLN A 70 23.23 -9.58 25.60
N ILE A 71 23.71 -10.58 26.36
CA ILE A 71 24.52 -11.68 25.83
C ILE A 71 24.16 -12.98 26.56
N VAL A 72 23.44 -13.85 25.85
CA VAL A 72 23.23 -15.26 26.20
C VAL A 72 23.67 -16.08 24.99
N ALA A 73 24.36 -17.20 25.22
CA ALA A 73 24.72 -18.12 24.15
C ALA A 73 23.42 -18.69 23.53
N PRO A 74 23.12 -18.42 22.25
CA PRO A 74 21.89 -18.89 21.64
C PRO A 74 21.94 -20.42 21.49
N SER A 75 20.92 -21.11 21.98
CA SER A 75 20.76 -22.56 21.83
C SER A 75 20.27 -22.96 20.43
N VAL A 76 19.71 -22.03 19.66
CA VAL A 76 19.20 -22.26 18.29
C VAL A 76 19.69 -21.15 17.37
N VAL A 77 20.29 -21.53 16.25
CA VAL A 77 20.77 -20.64 15.19
C VAL A 77 20.02 -20.95 13.90
N PHE A 78 19.43 -19.94 13.26
CA PHE A 78 18.76 -20.08 11.97
C PHE A 78 19.72 -19.74 10.82
N SER A 79 19.85 -20.62 9.82
CA SER A 79 20.59 -20.33 8.59
C SER A 79 19.71 -19.53 7.62
N VAL A 80 20.12 -18.31 7.28
CA VAL A 80 19.38 -17.43 6.36
C VAL A 80 20.07 -17.41 5.00
N SER A 81 19.33 -17.70 3.94
CA SER A 81 19.83 -17.62 2.56
C SER A 81 20.01 -16.15 2.10
N PRO A 82 21.06 -15.82 1.33
CA PRO A 82 21.46 -14.44 1.04
C PRO A 82 20.46 -13.61 0.21
N ARG A 83 19.43 -14.23 -0.38
CA ARG A 83 18.37 -13.53 -1.13
C ARG A 83 17.50 -12.60 -0.28
N LEU A 84 17.47 -12.79 1.05
CA LEU A 84 16.63 -12.01 1.97
C LEU A 84 17.38 -10.84 2.64
N ILE A 85 18.70 -10.75 2.50
CA ILE A 85 19.53 -9.81 3.28
C ILE A 85 19.67 -8.44 2.58
N GLN A 86 19.52 -8.37 1.25
CA GLN A 86 19.74 -7.13 0.49
C GLN A 86 18.71 -6.00 0.75
N GLY A 87 17.57 -6.29 1.39
CA GLY A 87 16.52 -5.30 1.66
C GLY A 87 16.43 -4.78 3.09
N ALA A 88 17.09 -5.41 4.07
CA ALA A 88 16.71 -5.26 5.48
C ALA A 88 17.69 -4.45 6.36
N TYR A 89 18.88 -4.10 5.89
CA TYR A 89 19.86 -3.35 6.69
C TYR A 89 20.21 -2.01 6.05
N LYS A 90 19.43 -0.96 6.36
CA LYS A 90 19.96 0.40 6.44
C LYS A 90 20.09 0.77 7.92
N PRO A 91 21.31 0.87 8.47
CA PRO A 91 21.48 1.32 9.84
C PRO A 91 21.04 2.78 9.95
N PHE A 92 20.13 3.07 10.88
CA PHE A 92 19.84 4.44 11.32
C PHE A 92 21.12 4.99 11.95
N LYS A 93 21.70 6.02 11.32
CA LYS A 93 22.65 6.94 11.95
C LYS A 93 21.88 8.05 12.64
#